data_AF-A0A0J1BSB0-F1
#
_entry.id   AF-A0A0J1BSB0-F1
#
_cell.length_a   1.000
_cell.length_b   1.000
_cell.length_c   1.000
_cell.angle_alpha   90.00
_cell.angle_beta   90.00
_cell.angle_gamma   90.00
#
_symmetry.space_group_name_H-M   'P 1'
#
loop_
_entity.id
_entity.type
_entity.pdbx_description
1 polymer ?
#
loop_
_entity_poly.entity_id
_entity_poly.type
_entity_poly.pdbx_seq_one_letter_code
_entity_poly.pdbx_strand_id
1 'polypeptide(L)'
;MLALFTRNGHSIDLGVLVGVALELLRARVRGDLTAPAADDGPMTGTPRSRRLDPLQAGSLCGLAVGVVVAALTRQLFWIAACTGCGAGAGWLLGRARSRLHEDGTSTRDARPRAGTAPQEDEADEQDRVAGPPPPALRRTAPPPPEPRPTCDPPPEVRARARDEDLLNGVLVLVLDNRRHARPVRPGREPVDIRTALGDLHDEAAIEDALLRTEELLAHAVDLGYGARDARDDRAELQRAHPGFSPEHLAQALSWGHRSAR
;
A
#
# COMPACT_ATOMS: atom_id res chain seq x y z
N MET A 1 -30.70 -3.09 -8.36
CA MET A 1 -30.50 -1.69 -8.78
C MET A 1 -31.01 -0.78 -7.69
N LEU A 2 -30.11 -0.09 -6.97
CA LEU A 2 -30.47 0.94 -6.00
C LEU A 2 -30.33 2.29 -6.69
N ALA A 3 -31.45 2.96 -6.93
CA ALA A 3 -31.47 4.30 -7.53
C ALA A 3 -31.60 5.36 -6.43
N LEU A 4 -30.69 6.34 -6.42
CA LEU A 4 -30.86 7.54 -5.60
C LEU A 4 -31.69 8.55 -6.41
N PHE A 5 -32.88 8.87 -5.89
CA PHE A 5 -33.72 9.91 -6.47
C PHE A 5 -33.29 11.26 -5.92
N THR A 6 -32.80 12.13 -6.80
CA THR A 6 -32.58 13.54 -6.46
C THR A 6 -33.91 14.28 -6.37
N ARG A 7 -33.97 15.39 -5.62
CA ARG A 7 -35.16 16.24 -5.46
C ARG A 7 -35.74 16.75 -6.80
N ASN A 8 -34.98 16.65 -7.90
CA ASN A 8 -35.37 17.05 -9.25
C ASN A 8 -35.79 15.86 -10.14
N GLY A 9 -36.10 14.70 -9.56
CA GLY A 9 -36.61 13.54 -10.29
C GLY A 9 -35.58 12.79 -11.15
N HIS A 10 -34.30 13.17 -11.08
CA HIS A 10 -33.24 12.45 -11.78
C HIS A 10 -32.77 11.29 -10.89
N SER A 11 -32.89 10.07 -11.42
CA SER A 11 -32.33 8.86 -10.82
C SER A 11 -30.84 8.78 -11.18
N ILE A 12 -29.97 8.93 -10.19
CA ILE A 12 -28.55 8.65 -10.38
C ILE A 12 -28.32 7.20 -9.97
N ASP A 13 -27.80 6.42 -10.91
CA ASP A 13 -27.44 5.03 -10.65
C ASP A 13 -26.26 5.00 -9.68
N LEU A 14 -26.47 4.36 -8.52
CA LEU A 14 -25.46 4.20 -7.49
C LEU A 14 -24.22 3.48 -8.03
N GLY A 15 -24.39 2.58 -9.01
CA GLY A 15 -23.30 1.88 -9.67
C GLY A 15 -22.37 2.83 -10.43
N VAL A 16 -22.90 3.88 -11.04
CA VAL A 16 -22.11 4.90 -11.74
C VAL A 16 -21.29 5.72 -10.75
N LEU A 17 -21.89 6.13 -9.62
CA LEU A 17 -21.18 6.85 -8.56
C LEU A 17 -20.05 6.02 -7.95
N VAL A 18 -20.31 4.74 -7.66
CA VAL A 18 -19.31 3.82 -7.12
C VAL A 18 -18.19 3.57 -8.14
N GLY A 19 -18.53 3.38 -9.42
CA GLY A 19 -17.54 3.21 -10.49
C GLY A 19 -16.63 4.43 -10.65
N VAL A 20 -17.19 5.63 -10.64
CA VAL A 20 -16.41 6.88 -10.69
C VAL A 20 -15.52 7.04 -9.46
N ALA A 21 -16.03 6.74 -8.26
CA ALA A 21 -15.24 6.80 -7.04
C ALA A 21 -14.06 5.81 -7.04
N LEU A 22 -14.28 4.58 -7.53
CA LEU A 22 -13.24 3.56 -7.68
C LEU A 22 -12.17 3.96 -8.70
N GLU A 23 -12.56 4.55 -9.84
CA GLU A 23 -11.58 5.03 -10.83
C GLU A 23 -10.77 6.22 -10.31
N LEU A 24 -11.39 7.15 -9.57
CA LEU A 24 -10.65 8.23 -8.91
C LEU A 24 -9.67 7.70 -7.84
N LEU A 25 -10.06 6.64 -7.12
CA LEU A 25 -9.18 5.98 -6.16
C LEU A 25 -8.00 5.28 -6.88
N ARG A 26 -8.27 4.57 -7.98
CA ARG A 26 -7.23 3.92 -8.81
C ARG A 26 -6.25 4.92 -9.42
N ALA A 27 -6.75 6.03 -9.97
CA ALA A 27 -5.91 7.11 -10.51
C ALA A 27 -5.03 7.74 -9.43
N ARG A 28 -5.52 7.82 -8.18
CA ARG A 28 -4.73 8.28 -7.03
C ARG A 28 -3.65 7.29 -6.62
N VAL A 29 -3.97 5.99 -6.59
CA VAL A 29 -3.01 4.92 -6.24
C VAL A 29 -1.91 4.80 -7.30
N ARG A 30 -2.22 5.03 -8.59
CA ARG A 30 -1.23 5.06 -9.68
C ARG A 30 -0.30 6.28 -9.65
N GLY A 31 -0.57 7.27 -8.79
CA GLY A 31 0.23 8.49 -8.71
C GLY A 31 -0.03 9.50 -9.83
N ASP A 32 -0.99 9.23 -10.72
CA ASP A 32 -1.35 10.08 -11.87
C ASP A 32 -1.85 11.47 -11.43
N LEU A 33 -2.40 11.57 -10.22
CA LEU A 33 -2.88 12.84 -9.65
C LEU A 33 -1.78 13.67 -8.98
N THR A 34 -0.58 13.11 -8.80
CA THR A 34 0.51 13.74 -8.02
C THR A 34 1.82 13.90 -8.78
N ALA A 35 1.89 13.48 -10.05
CA ALA A 35 3.09 13.63 -10.87
C ALA A 35 3.54 15.11 -10.89
N PRO A 36 4.79 15.43 -10.47
CA PRO A 36 5.34 16.75 -10.68
C PRO A 36 5.45 17.00 -12.18
N ALA A 37 4.91 18.13 -12.65
CA ALA A 37 5.12 18.57 -14.01
C ALA A 37 6.64 18.75 -14.20
N ALA A 38 7.25 17.86 -14.99
CA ALA A 38 8.56 18.11 -15.55
C ALA A 38 8.41 19.31 -16.48
N ASP A 39 8.95 20.44 -16.01
CA ASP A 39 8.95 21.71 -16.71
C ASP A 39 10.11 21.66 -17.71
N ASP A 40 9.85 21.16 -18.92
CA ASP A 40 10.76 21.29 -20.05
C ASP A 40 9.98 21.25 -21.38
N GLY A 41 9.83 22.43 -21.99
CA GLY A 41 9.71 22.56 -23.44
C GLY A 41 8.31 22.83 -24.03
N PRO A 42 8.18 23.81 -24.95
CA PRO A 42 6.91 24.17 -25.55
C PRO A 42 6.55 23.24 -26.73
N MET A 43 5.25 23.25 -27.08
CA MET A 43 4.62 22.64 -28.27
C MET A 43 4.19 21.18 -28.12
N THR A 44 3.05 20.96 -27.46
CA THR A 44 1.81 20.44 -28.08
C THR A 44 0.74 20.27 -27.00
N GLY A 45 -0.46 20.76 -27.28
CA GLY A 45 -1.53 20.91 -26.29
C GLY A 45 -2.03 19.58 -25.73
N THR A 46 -1.61 19.25 -24.52
CA THR A 46 -2.36 18.35 -23.63
C THR A 46 -3.09 19.19 -22.57
N PRO A 47 -4.30 18.80 -22.14
CA PRO A 47 -5.09 19.58 -21.21
C PRO A 47 -4.34 19.71 -19.88
N ARG A 48 -4.01 20.94 -19.50
CA ARG A 48 -3.42 21.29 -18.19
C ARG A 48 -4.29 20.69 -17.08
N SER A 49 -3.84 19.60 -16.47
CA SER A 49 -4.47 19.07 -15.26
C SER A 49 -4.29 20.09 -14.15
N ARG A 50 -5.37 20.81 -13.81
CA ARG A 50 -5.42 21.73 -12.68
C ARG A 50 -4.97 20.99 -11.43
N ARG A 51 -3.82 21.38 -10.88
CA ARG A 51 -3.39 20.96 -9.54
C ARG A 51 -4.44 21.43 -8.55
N LEU A 52 -5.22 20.50 -8.01
CA LEU A 52 -6.18 20.77 -6.97
C LEU A 52 -5.42 21.11 -5.68
N ASP A 53 -5.90 22.14 -4.97
CA ASP A 53 -5.38 22.51 -3.67
C ASP A 53 -5.44 21.28 -2.73
N PRO A 54 -4.40 20.97 -1.93
CA PRO A 54 -4.41 19.85 -0.99
C PRO A 54 -5.66 19.82 -0.08
N LEU A 55 -6.24 20.98 0.25
CA LEU A 55 -7.51 21.05 0.99
C LEU A 55 -8.70 20.52 0.18
N GLN A 56 -8.75 20.81 -1.13
CA GLN A 56 -9.77 20.28 -2.04
C GLN A 56 -9.59 18.78 -2.28
N ALA A 57 -8.35 18.30 -2.39
CA ALA A 57 -8.06 16.87 -2.54
C ALA A 57 -8.43 16.07 -1.28
N GLY A 58 -8.30 16.66 -0.10
CA GLY A 58 -8.71 16.07 1.17
C GLY A 58 -10.24 16.01 1.33
N SER A 59 -10.93 17.10 1.01
CA SER A 59 -12.39 17.16 1.11
C SER A 59 -13.09 16.25 0.10
N LEU A 60 -12.58 16.17 -1.14
CA LEU A 60 -13.12 15.25 -2.16
C LEU A 60 -12.95 13.78 -1.77
N CYS A 61 -11.81 13.42 -1.18
CA CYS A 61 -11.58 12.06 -0.69
C CYS A 61 -12.52 11.71 0.48
N GLY A 62 -12.65 12.61 1.46
CA GLY A 62 -13.57 12.45 2.58
C GLY A 62 -15.04 12.35 2.15
N LEU A 63 -15.43 13.14 1.14
CA LEU A 63 -16.77 13.10 0.57
C LEU A 63 -17.03 11.78 -0.16
N ALA A 64 -16.09 11.31 -0.98
CA ALA A 64 -16.22 10.02 -1.67
C ALA A 64 -16.39 8.86 -0.68
N VAL A 65 -15.55 8.80 0.36
CA VAL A 65 -15.67 7.79 1.43
C VAL A 65 -16.99 7.93 2.18
N GLY A 66 -17.39 9.16 2.52
CA GLY A 66 -18.64 9.44 3.23
C GLY A 66 -19.89 9.01 2.44
N VAL A 67 -19.89 9.21 1.12
CA VAL A 67 -20.99 8.78 0.24
C VAL A 67 -21.09 7.25 0.20
N VAL A 68 -19.95 6.54 0.12
CA VAL A 68 -19.94 5.07 0.15
C VAL A 68 -20.47 4.53 1.49
N VAL A 69 -19.98 5.08 2.61
CA VAL A 69 -20.44 4.67 3.95
C VAL A 69 -21.92 5.00 4.17
N ALA A 70 -22.39 6.17 3.74
CA ALA A 70 -23.80 6.55 3.83
C ALA A 70 -24.72 5.67 2.97
N ALA A 71 -24.25 5.25 1.79
CA ALA A 71 -24.97 4.32 0.93
C ALA A 71 -25.10 2.92 1.57
N LEU A 72 -24.04 2.44 2.22
CA LEU A 72 -24.03 1.14 2.92
C LEU A 72 -24.88 1.16 4.19
N THR A 73 -24.84 2.24 4.96
CA THR A 73 -25.52 2.35 6.26
C THR A 73 -26.94 2.93 6.17
N ARG A 74 -27.35 3.46 5.01
CA ARG A 74 -28.57 4.26 4.79
C ARG A 74 -28.70 5.48 5.72
N GLN A 75 -27.60 5.94 6.32
CA GLN A 75 -27.58 7.07 7.24
C GLN A 75 -26.75 8.22 6.67
N LEU A 76 -27.41 9.33 6.33
CA LEU A 76 -26.78 10.51 5.70
C LEU A 76 -25.79 11.25 6.62
N PHE A 77 -25.88 11.05 7.93
CA PHE A 77 -24.96 11.64 8.92
C PHE A 77 -23.48 11.30 8.63
N TRP A 78 -23.20 10.12 8.09
CA TRP A 78 -21.84 9.68 7.78
C TRP A 78 -21.14 10.55 6.71
N ILE A 79 -21.90 11.19 5.82
CA ILE A 79 -21.33 12.09 4.81
C ILE A 79 -20.67 13.30 5.51
N ALA A 80 -21.36 13.90 6.48
CA ALA A 80 -20.85 15.05 7.22
C ALA A 80 -19.65 14.65 8.10
N ALA A 81 -19.74 13.50 8.78
CA ALA A 81 -18.65 12.99 9.62
C ALA A 81 -17.37 12.72 8.81
N CYS A 82 -17.46 11.97 7.70
CA CYS A 82 -16.31 11.63 6.87
C CYS A 82 -15.73 12.85 6.14
N THR A 83 -16.58 13.79 5.70
CA THR A 83 -16.13 15.05 5.08
C THR A 83 -15.38 15.92 6.09
N GLY A 84 -15.87 16.02 7.33
CA GLY A 84 -15.20 16.71 8.43
C GLY A 84 -13.84 16.10 8.74
N CYS A 85 -13.76 14.77 8.88
CA CYS A 85 -12.51 14.06 9.10
C CYS A 85 -11.50 14.25 7.95
N GLY A 86 -11.97 14.18 6.69
CA GLY A 86 -11.12 14.39 5.51
C GLY A 86 -10.54 15.81 5.42
N ALA A 87 -11.35 16.83 5.72
CA ALA A 87 -10.90 18.22 5.78
C ALA A 87 -9.88 18.43 6.93
N GLY A 88 -10.13 17.85 8.10
CA GLY A 88 -9.22 17.92 9.25
C GLY A 88 -7.86 17.27 8.97
N ALA A 89 -7.86 16.07 8.37
CA ALA A 89 -6.63 15.39 7.97
C ALA A 89 -5.84 16.20 6.93
N GLY A 90 -6.52 16.76 5.92
CA GLY A 90 -5.91 17.62 4.90
C GLY A 90 -5.26 18.88 5.50
N TRP A 91 -5.92 19.51 6.47
CA TRP A 91 -5.39 20.68 7.18
C TRP A 91 -4.14 20.35 8.00
N LEU A 92 -4.14 19.23 8.74
CA LEU A 92 -2.98 18.77 9.51
C LEU A 92 -1.78 18.44 8.61
N LEU A 93 -2.00 17.75 7.50
CA LEU A 93 -0.98 17.45 6.50
C LEU A 93 -0.41 18.70 5.83
N GLY A 94 -1.27 19.69 5.55
CA GLY A 94 -0.84 21.01 5.03
C GLY A 94 0.06 21.74 6.02
N ARG A 95 -0.33 21.77 7.30
CA ARG A 95 0.44 22.44 8.37
C ARG A 95 1.81 21.78 8.62
N ALA A 96 1.89 20.46 8.52
CA ALA A 96 3.15 19.72 8.66
C ALA A 96 4.16 20.07 7.55
N ARG A 97 3.69 20.30 6.32
CA ARG A 97 4.56 20.67 5.19
C ARG A 97 5.08 22.10 5.26
N SER A 98 4.29 23.05 5.77
CA SER A 98 4.74 24.43 5.95
C SER A 98 5.91 24.53 6.94
N ARG A 99 5.91 23.73 8.01
CA ARG A 99 7.01 23.70 8.99
C ARG A 99 8.31 23.14 8.41
N LEU A 100 8.21 22.16 7.52
CA LEU A 100 9.38 21.57 6.83
C LEU A 100 10.02 22.52 5.81
N HIS A 101 9.32 23.58 5.38
CA HIS A 101 9.85 24.53 4.41
C HIS A 101 10.51 25.75 5.07
N GLU A 102 10.13 26.12 6.29
CA GLU A 102 10.78 27.21 7.03
C GLU A 102 12.18 26.84 7.57
N ASP A 103 12.44 25.56 7.83
CA ASP A 103 13.76 25.10 8.32
C ASP A 103 14.84 24.99 7.22
N GLY A 104 14.50 25.23 5.94
CA GLY A 104 15.39 25.04 4.80
C GLY A 104 16.03 26.32 4.22
N THR A 105 15.61 27.52 4.66
CA THR A 105 16.03 28.81 4.07
C THR A 105 16.90 29.67 4.99
N SER A 106 17.90 29.07 5.63
CA SER A 106 19.00 29.80 6.25
C SER A 106 20.32 29.07 5.99
N THR A 107 20.89 29.23 4.79
CA THR A 107 22.31 28.96 4.50
C THR A 107 22.66 29.42 3.08
N ARG A 108 22.50 30.72 2.78
CA ARG A 108 23.19 31.32 1.63
C ARG A 108 23.24 32.84 1.72
N ASP A 109 24.24 33.35 2.43
CA ASP A 109 25.08 34.45 1.92
C ASP A 109 26.16 34.83 2.94
N ALA A 110 27.39 34.36 2.70
CA ALA A 110 28.59 34.98 3.22
C ALA A 110 29.74 34.68 2.25
N ARG A 111 29.85 35.53 1.22
CA ARG A 111 31.01 35.61 0.34
C ARG A 111 31.99 36.60 1.01
N PRO A 112 33.22 36.19 1.37
CA PRO A 112 34.15 37.09 2.04
C PRO A 112 34.79 38.04 1.02
N ARG A 113 34.58 39.35 1.21
CA ARG A 113 35.32 40.40 0.53
C ARG A 113 36.42 40.88 1.48
N ALA A 114 37.66 40.81 1.01
CA ALA A 114 38.85 41.24 1.71
C ALA A 114 38.86 42.75 1.97
N GLY A 115 39.43 43.16 3.11
CA GLY A 115 39.99 44.51 3.27
C GLY A 115 39.79 45.17 4.62
N THR A 116 40.91 45.26 5.36
CA THR A 116 41.31 46.32 6.32
C THR A 116 40.70 46.41 7.74
N ALA A 117 41.57 45.98 8.68
CA ALA A 117 42.15 46.77 9.80
C ALA A 117 41.34 46.93 11.11
N PRO A 118 42.05 47.08 12.25
CA PRO A 118 41.75 46.36 13.49
C PRO A 118 41.12 47.24 14.56
N GLN A 119 40.29 46.64 15.41
CA GLN A 119 39.92 47.23 16.69
C GLN A 119 40.06 46.16 17.77
N GLU A 120 41.06 46.43 18.61
CA GLU A 120 41.32 45.81 19.90
C GLU A 120 40.14 46.11 20.83
N ASP A 121 39.67 45.11 21.58
CA ASP A 121 39.63 45.16 23.04
C ASP A 121 39.01 43.87 23.61
N GLU A 122 39.88 43.15 24.33
CA GLU A 122 39.69 42.55 25.65
C GLU A 122 38.31 42.00 26.03
N ALA A 123 38.24 40.66 26.14
CA ALA A 123 37.74 40.01 27.36
C ALA A 123 38.04 38.50 27.34
N ASP A 124 38.89 38.10 28.28
CA ASP A 124 38.75 36.91 29.12
C ASP A 124 38.85 35.50 28.49
N GLU A 125 40.08 35.00 28.48
CA GLU A 125 40.52 34.04 29.49
C GLU A 125 39.47 33.04 29.99
N GLN A 126 39.22 31.99 29.20
CA GLN A 126 38.77 30.70 29.74
C GLN A 126 39.46 29.54 29.02
N ASP A 127 40.64 29.29 29.58
CA ASP A 127 41.07 28.00 30.09
C ASP A 127 41.14 26.79 29.15
N ARG A 128 42.39 26.36 29.03
CA ARG A 128 42.91 25.26 28.26
C ARG A 128 42.72 23.96 29.03
N VAL A 129 41.81 23.08 28.61
CA VAL A 129 42.03 21.63 28.74
C VAL A 129 41.33 20.89 27.59
N ALA A 130 41.92 20.91 26.40
CA ALA A 130 41.56 19.97 25.35
C ALA A 130 42.83 19.25 24.90
N GLY A 131 43.07 18.07 25.47
CA GLY A 131 44.11 17.16 24.99
C GLY A 131 43.85 16.75 23.54
N PRO A 132 44.90 16.32 22.81
CA PRO A 132 44.75 15.91 21.42
C PRO A 132 43.75 14.75 21.30
N PRO A 133 42.87 14.75 20.29
CA PRO A 133 41.93 13.66 20.09
C PRO A 133 42.69 12.35 19.85
N PRO A 134 42.23 11.22 20.41
CA PRO A 134 42.84 9.92 20.16
C PRO A 134 42.79 9.60 18.66
N PRO A 135 43.79 8.86 18.12
CA PRO A 135 43.84 8.52 16.72
C PRO A 135 42.57 7.77 16.32
N ALA A 136 41.91 8.26 15.27
CA ALA A 136 40.75 7.62 14.67
C ALA A 136 41.08 6.16 14.35
N LEU A 137 40.52 5.23 15.13
CA LEU A 137 40.49 3.82 14.78
C LEU A 137 39.84 3.74 13.39
N ARG A 138 40.66 3.43 12.38
CA ARG A 138 40.20 3.02 11.05
C ARG A 138 39.21 1.88 11.27
N ARG A 139 37.92 2.20 11.28
CA ARG A 139 36.85 1.23 11.12
C ARG A 139 37.09 0.60 9.75
N THR A 140 37.68 -0.59 9.76
CA THR A 140 37.67 -1.50 8.63
C THR A 140 36.23 -1.55 8.13
N ALA A 141 36.03 -1.19 6.87
CA ALA A 141 34.72 -1.28 6.24
C ALA A 141 34.20 -2.71 6.46
N PRO A 142 32.94 -2.89 6.90
CA PRO A 142 32.37 -4.22 6.99
C PRO A 142 32.51 -4.89 5.62
N PRO A 143 32.94 -6.17 5.55
CA PRO A 143 33.06 -6.86 4.29
C PRO A 143 31.73 -6.78 3.53
N PRO A 144 31.75 -6.68 2.19
CA PRO A 144 30.53 -6.67 1.41
C PRO A 144 29.70 -7.91 1.81
N PRO A 145 28.37 -7.76 2.01
CA PRO A 145 27.54 -8.87 2.40
C PRO A 145 27.72 -9.99 1.38
N GLU A 146 28.12 -11.17 1.85
CA GLU A 146 28.21 -12.35 1.00
C GLU A 146 26.86 -12.53 0.30
N PRO A 147 26.85 -12.86 -1.01
CA PRO A 147 25.61 -13.17 -1.72
C PRO A 147 24.95 -14.32 -0.97
N ARG A 148 23.84 -14.02 -0.31
CA ARG A 148 23.10 -15.02 0.45
C ARG A 148 22.68 -16.11 -0.54
N PRO A 149 22.88 -17.40 -0.21
CA PRO A 149 22.32 -18.47 -1.03
C PRO A 149 20.82 -18.22 -1.13
N THR A 150 20.32 -18.01 -2.35
CA THR A 150 18.91 -18.05 -2.69
C THR A 150 18.40 -19.39 -2.18
N CYS A 151 17.78 -19.37 -1.00
CA CYS A 151 17.19 -20.58 -0.44
C CYS A 151 16.01 -20.91 -1.33
N ASP A 152 16.24 -21.85 -2.25
CA ASP A 152 15.17 -22.55 -2.93
C ASP A 152 14.14 -22.96 -1.86
N PRO A 153 12.84 -22.79 -2.12
CA PRO A 153 11.84 -23.22 -1.19
C PRO A 153 12.02 -24.71 -0.87
N PRO A 154 11.64 -25.16 0.34
CA PRO A 154 11.77 -26.57 0.68
C PRO A 154 11.08 -27.39 -0.41
N PRO A 155 11.81 -28.35 -1.03
CA PRO A 155 11.37 -29.05 -2.24
C PRO A 155 10.01 -29.73 -2.08
N GLU A 156 9.63 -30.04 -0.83
CA GLU A 156 8.37 -30.67 -0.44
C GLU A 156 7.12 -29.85 -0.79
N VAL A 157 7.14 -28.52 -0.61
CA VAL A 157 5.94 -27.68 -0.88
C VAL A 157 5.71 -27.56 -2.39
N ARG A 158 6.79 -27.40 -3.15
CA ARG A 158 6.74 -27.35 -4.62
C ARG A 158 6.34 -28.70 -5.20
N ALA A 159 6.88 -29.80 -4.68
CA ALA A 159 6.47 -31.15 -5.09
C ALA A 159 4.99 -31.37 -4.83
N ARG A 160 4.52 -31.08 -3.60
CA ARG A 160 3.10 -31.18 -3.26
C ARG A 160 2.22 -30.36 -4.19
N ALA A 161 2.55 -29.09 -4.46
CA ALA A 161 1.73 -28.25 -5.32
C ALA A 161 1.64 -28.76 -6.77
N ARG A 162 2.66 -29.48 -7.24
CA ARG A 162 2.70 -30.06 -8.59
C ARG A 162 1.92 -31.37 -8.72
N ASP A 163 1.69 -32.05 -7.60
CA ASP A 163 0.89 -33.28 -7.55
C ASP A 163 -0.62 -32.99 -7.48
N GLU A 164 -1.00 -31.72 -7.26
CA GLU A 164 -2.39 -31.24 -7.23
C GLU A 164 -2.83 -30.72 -8.62
N ASP A 165 -4.14 -30.56 -8.82
CA ASP A 165 -4.60 -29.78 -9.97
C ASP A 165 -4.18 -28.30 -9.87
N LEU A 166 -4.15 -27.60 -11.00
CA LEU A 166 -3.65 -26.23 -11.11
C LEU A 166 -4.22 -25.27 -10.03
N LEU A 167 -5.53 -25.30 -9.78
CA LEU A 167 -6.15 -24.40 -8.80
C LEU A 167 -5.69 -24.71 -7.39
N ASN A 168 -5.71 -25.99 -7.02
CA ASN A 168 -5.30 -26.43 -5.69
C ASN A 168 -3.79 -26.25 -5.48
N GLY A 169 -2.96 -26.52 -6.49
CA GLY A 169 -1.52 -26.29 -6.48
C GLY A 169 -1.17 -24.82 -6.29
N VAL A 170 -1.83 -23.90 -7.03
CA VAL A 170 -1.65 -22.45 -6.85
C VAL A 170 -2.06 -22.02 -5.44
N LEU A 171 -3.20 -22.50 -4.92
CA LEU A 171 -3.62 -22.20 -3.55
C LEU A 171 -2.58 -22.63 -2.50
N VAL A 172 -2.00 -23.83 -2.64
CA VAL A 172 -0.95 -24.33 -1.74
C VAL A 172 0.24 -23.37 -1.71
N LEU A 173 0.72 -22.93 -2.87
CA LEU A 173 1.86 -22.00 -2.97
C LEU A 173 1.52 -20.60 -2.44
N VAL A 174 0.32 -20.08 -2.74
CA VAL A 174 -0.13 -18.78 -2.23
C VAL A 174 -0.23 -18.80 -0.69
N LEU A 175 -0.79 -19.85 -0.11
CA LEU A 175 -0.88 -20.00 1.34
C LEU A 175 0.51 -20.14 2.00
N ASP A 176 1.44 -20.89 1.40
CA ASP A 176 2.83 -20.97 1.89
C ASP A 176 3.49 -19.59 1.87
N ASN A 177 3.39 -18.87 0.75
CA ASN A 177 3.92 -17.51 0.62
C ASN A 177 3.32 -16.56 1.67
N ARG A 178 2.01 -16.56 1.85
CA ARG A 178 1.34 -15.69 2.84
C ARG A 178 1.73 -16.03 4.28
N ARG A 179 1.95 -17.30 4.60
CA ARG A 179 2.41 -17.74 5.93
C ARG A 179 3.83 -17.26 6.23
N HIS A 180 4.67 -17.14 5.20
CA HIS A 180 6.08 -16.76 5.33
C HIS A 180 6.38 -15.28 4.99
N ALA A 181 5.40 -14.54 4.45
CA ALA A 181 5.54 -13.11 4.13
C ALA A 181 5.61 -12.19 5.38
N ARG A 182 5.25 -12.67 6.58
CA ARG A 182 5.42 -11.90 7.82
C ARG A 182 6.89 -11.95 8.29
N PRO A 183 7.44 -10.86 8.88
CA PRO A 183 8.88 -10.60 8.96
C PRO A 183 9.67 -11.45 9.98
N VAL A 184 9.19 -12.64 10.34
CA VAL A 184 9.69 -13.40 11.50
C VAL A 184 10.75 -14.45 11.11
N ARG A 185 11.00 -14.70 9.83
CA ARG A 185 12.05 -15.65 9.41
C ARG A 185 13.01 -15.02 8.40
N PRO A 186 14.17 -14.50 8.84
CA PRO A 186 15.25 -14.17 7.91
C PRO A 186 15.67 -15.43 7.15
N GLY A 187 15.72 -15.35 5.81
CA GLY A 187 16.34 -16.36 4.96
C GLY A 187 15.41 -17.23 4.10
N ARG A 188 14.09 -17.00 4.08
CA ARG A 188 13.19 -17.70 3.16
C ARG A 188 12.49 -16.71 2.24
N GLU A 189 12.83 -16.78 0.96
CA GLU A 189 12.18 -15.96 -0.08
C GLU A 189 10.81 -16.56 -0.44
N PRO A 190 9.84 -15.73 -0.85
CA PRO A 190 8.58 -16.23 -1.41
C PRO A 190 8.84 -17.12 -2.64
N VAL A 191 8.08 -18.19 -2.77
CA VAL A 191 8.09 -19.04 -3.96
C VAL A 191 7.57 -18.24 -5.15
N ASP A 192 8.35 -18.20 -6.23
CA ASP A 192 7.84 -17.75 -7.52
C ASP A 192 6.94 -18.82 -8.13
N ILE A 193 5.63 -18.55 -8.12
CA ILE A 193 4.58 -19.48 -8.56
C ILE A 193 4.68 -19.76 -10.07
N ARG A 194 5.06 -18.76 -10.88
CA ARG A 194 5.21 -18.93 -12.33
C ARG A 194 6.37 -19.86 -12.63
N THR A 195 7.51 -19.63 -11.97
CA THR A 195 8.65 -20.54 -12.08
C THR A 195 8.32 -21.93 -11.53
N ALA A 196 7.49 -22.02 -10.48
CA ALA A 196 7.18 -23.29 -9.83
C ALA A 196 6.34 -24.24 -10.69
N LEU A 197 5.39 -23.69 -11.45
CA LEU A 197 4.35 -24.43 -12.20
C LEU A 197 4.41 -24.22 -13.72
N GLY A 198 5.23 -23.31 -14.23
CA GLY A 198 5.25 -22.88 -15.64
C GLY A 198 5.75 -23.92 -16.65
N ASP A 199 6.33 -25.03 -16.19
CA ASP A 199 6.65 -26.19 -17.03
C ASP A 199 5.47 -27.16 -17.20
N LEU A 200 4.46 -27.08 -16.32
CA LEU A 200 3.25 -27.91 -16.37
C LEU A 200 2.05 -27.18 -16.99
N HIS A 201 2.01 -25.86 -16.83
CA HIS A 201 0.88 -25.02 -17.21
C HIS A 201 1.34 -23.76 -17.92
N ASP A 202 0.52 -23.26 -18.83
CA ASP A 202 0.77 -21.99 -19.51
C ASP A 202 0.56 -20.81 -18.55
N GLU A 203 1.27 -19.72 -18.81
CA GLU A 203 1.26 -18.52 -17.96
C GLU A 203 -0.14 -17.95 -17.78
N ALA A 204 -0.96 -17.95 -18.84
CA ALA A 204 -2.33 -17.44 -18.77
C ALA A 204 -3.21 -18.23 -17.79
N ALA A 205 -3.10 -19.56 -17.76
CA ALA A 205 -3.84 -20.38 -16.81
C ALA A 205 -3.34 -20.21 -15.38
N ILE A 206 -2.03 -20.02 -15.18
CA ILE A 206 -1.46 -19.71 -13.87
C ILE A 206 -2.00 -18.37 -13.34
N GLU A 207 -2.09 -17.33 -14.19
CA GLU A 207 -2.66 -16.03 -13.80
C GLU A 207 -4.15 -16.12 -13.47
N ASP A 208 -4.96 -16.85 -14.26
CA ASP A 208 -6.37 -17.10 -13.94
C ASP A 208 -6.53 -17.82 -12.60
N ALA A 209 -5.72 -18.86 -12.37
CA ALA A 209 -5.73 -19.62 -11.13
C ALA A 209 -5.31 -18.76 -9.91
N LEU A 210 -4.36 -17.84 -10.10
CA LEU A 210 -3.97 -16.86 -9.08
C LEU A 210 -5.13 -15.94 -8.71
N LEU A 211 -5.79 -15.34 -9.70
CA LEU A 211 -6.93 -14.45 -9.47
C LEU A 211 -8.05 -15.17 -8.72
N ARG A 212 -8.43 -16.37 -9.16
CA ARG A 212 -9.47 -17.19 -8.50
C ARG A 212 -9.07 -17.58 -7.09
N THR A 213 -7.79 -17.85 -6.85
CA THR A 213 -7.25 -18.13 -5.52
C THR A 213 -7.34 -16.90 -4.61
N GLU A 214 -7.02 -15.70 -5.12
CA GLU A 214 -7.15 -14.47 -4.36
C GLU A 214 -8.61 -14.15 -3.99
N GLU A 215 -9.54 -14.35 -4.93
CA GLU A 215 -10.98 -14.22 -4.69
C GLU A 215 -11.48 -15.23 -3.63
N LEU A 216 -11.03 -16.50 -3.71
CA LEU A 216 -11.31 -17.50 -2.69
C LEU A 216 -10.82 -17.07 -1.31
N LEU A 217 -9.58 -16.59 -1.21
CA LEU A 217 -9.00 -16.17 0.06
C LEU A 217 -9.67 -14.92 0.64
N ALA A 218 -10.07 -13.96 -0.20
CA ALA A 218 -10.84 -12.80 0.22
C ALA A 218 -12.21 -13.22 0.78
N HIS A 219 -12.94 -14.06 0.05
CA HIS A 219 -14.23 -14.59 0.50
C HIS A 219 -14.10 -15.38 1.81
N ALA A 220 -13.05 -16.19 1.96
CA ALA A 220 -12.79 -16.92 3.21
C ALA A 220 -12.50 -15.99 4.40
N VAL A 221 -11.83 -14.85 4.19
CA VAL A 221 -11.61 -13.83 5.23
C VAL A 221 -12.94 -13.18 5.64
N ASP A 222 -13.79 -12.84 4.67
CA ASP A 222 -15.11 -12.26 4.94
C ASP A 222 -15.99 -13.18 5.77
N LEU A 223 -16.02 -14.48 5.44
CA LEU A 223 -16.69 -15.50 6.26
C LEU A 223 -16.06 -15.63 7.65
N GLY A 224 -14.74 -15.47 7.74
CA GLY A 224 -14.01 -15.50 9.01
C GLY A 224 -14.42 -14.44 10.03
N TYR A 225 -14.99 -13.31 9.59
CA TYR A 225 -15.55 -12.27 10.46
C TYR A 225 -16.99 -12.54 10.90
N GLY A 226 -17.70 -13.46 10.24
CA GLY A 226 -19.08 -13.82 10.57
C GLY A 226 -19.17 -14.77 11.76
N ALA A 227 -20.21 -14.63 12.60
CA ALA A 227 -20.52 -15.58 13.68
C ALA A 227 -21.25 -16.85 13.18
N ARG A 228 -20.97 -17.29 11.95
CA ARG A 228 -21.66 -18.41 11.30
C ARG A 228 -21.04 -19.76 11.65
N ASP A 229 -21.79 -20.84 11.41
CA ASP A 229 -21.33 -22.21 11.56
C ASP A 229 -20.37 -22.61 10.43
N ALA A 230 -19.20 -23.14 10.77
CA ALA A 230 -18.13 -23.47 9.81
C ALA A 230 -18.52 -24.49 8.72
N ARG A 231 -19.56 -25.30 8.95
CA ARG A 231 -20.10 -26.22 7.93
C ARG A 231 -20.84 -25.48 6.82
N ASP A 232 -21.57 -24.43 7.17
CA ASP A 232 -22.31 -23.62 6.21
C ASP A 232 -21.34 -22.81 5.35
N ASP A 233 -20.28 -22.28 5.97
CA ASP A 233 -19.23 -21.52 5.28
C ASP A 233 -18.51 -22.37 4.21
N ARG A 234 -18.23 -23.65 4.49
CA ARG A 234 -17.62 -24.54 3.47
C ARG A 234 -18.57 -24.83 2.31
N ALA A 235 -19.85 -25.05 2.58
CA ALA A 235 -20.84 -25.26 1.52
C ALA A 235 -21.06 -23.99 0.69
N GLU A 236 -20.94 -22.81 1.29
CA GLU A 236 -20.97 -21.52 0.63
C GLU A 236 -19.76 -21.33 -0.28
N LEU A 237 -18.54 -21.57 0.22
CA LEU A 237 -17.32 -21.49 -0.61
C LEU A 237 -17.35 -22.49 -1.76
N GLN A 238 -17.80 -23.73 -1.54
CA GLN A 238 -17.87 -24.75 -2.60
C GLN A 238 -18.79 -24.31 -3.75
N ARG A 239 -19.89 -23.60 -3.43
CA ARG A 239 -20.83 -23.06 -4.43
C ARG A 239 -20.25 -21.84 -5.16
N ALA A 240 -19.56 -20.96 -4.44
CA ALA A 240 -19.00 -19.74 -5.01
C ALA A 240 -17.72 -20.00 -5.83
N HIS A 241 -16.93 -21.00 -5.44
CA HIS A 241 -15.59 -21.26 -5.97
C HIS A 241 -15.49 -22.71 -6.47
N PRO A 242 -16.16 -23.06 -7.59
CA PRO A 242 -16.09 -24.40 -8.15
C PRO A 242 -14.66 -24.72 -8.62
N GLY A 243 -14.26 -25.99 -8.54
CA GLY A 243 -12.95 -26.48 -8.97
C GLY A 243 -11.95 -26.68 -7.83
N PHE A 244 -12.09 -25.98 -6.71
CA PHE A 244 -11.27 -26.25 -5.52
C PHE A 244 -11.72 -27.53 -4.81
N SER A 245 -10.76 -28.32 -4.32
CA SER A 245 -11.10 -29.54 -3.59
C SER A 245 -11.62 -29.21 -2.18
N PRO A 246 -12.42 -30.09 -1.57
CA PRO A 246 -13.01 -29.79 -0.27
C PRO A 246 -11.98 -29.65 0.87
N GLU A 247 -10.79 -30.26 0.73
CA GLU A 247 -9.67 -30.07 1.65
C GLU A 247 -9.10 -28.65 1.53
N HIS A 248 -8.86 -28.19 0.31
CA HIS A 248 -8.33 -26.87 0.00
C HIS A 248 -9.28 -25.75 0.43
N LEU A 249 -10.59 -25.94 0.29
CA LEU A 249 -11.59 -25.02 0.84
C LEU A 249 -11.51 -24.94 2.38
N ALA A 250 -11.28 -26.06 3.07
CA ALA A 250 -11.11 -26.06 4.52
C ALA A 250 -9.81 -25.34 4.95
N GLN A 251 -8.74 -25.47 4.16
CA GLN A 251 -7.50 -24.71 4.39
C GLN A 251 -7.71 -23.21 4.18
N ALA A 252 -8.44 -22.79 3.13
CA ALA A 252 -8.80 -21.40 2.88
C ALA A 252 -9.63 -20.80 4.03
N LEU A 253 -10.65 -21.51 4.53
CA LEU A 253 -11.42 -21.08 5.73
C LEU A 253 -10.53 -20.95 6.97
N SER A 254 -9.67 -21.94 7.20
CA SER A 254 -8.73 -21.90 8.32
C SER A 254 -7.79 -20.68 8.22
N TRP A 255 -7.41 -20.28 7.01
CA TRP A 255 -6.66 -19.06 6.77
C TRP A 255 -7.52 -17.81 7.05
N GLY A 256 -8.76 -17.78 6.57
CA GLY A 256 -9.72 -16.70 6.81
C GLY A 256 -9.92 -16.42 8.30
N HIS A 257 -10.26 -17.45 9.08
CA HIS A 257 -10.45 -17.32 10.54
C HIS A 257 -9.18 -16.88 11.30
N ARG A 258 -7.98 -17.27 10.83
CA ARG A 258 -6.72 -16.80 11.42
C ARG A 258 -6.43 -15.34 11.08
N SER A 259 -6.81 -14.90 9.88
CA SER A 259 -6.57 -13.55 9.41
C SER A 259 -7.58 -12.54 9.97
N ALA A 260 -8.76 -13.01 10.36
CA ALA A 260 -9.80 -12.19 10.99
C ALA A 260 -9.54 -11.87 12.47
N ARG A 261 -8.58 -12.55 13.11
CA ARG A 261 -8.14 -12.30 14.50
C ARG A 261 -7.03 -11.27 14.55
#